data_AF-E7A216-F1
#
_entry.id   AF-E7A216-F1
#
_cell.length_a   1.000
_cell.length_b   1.000
_cell.length_c   1.000
_cell.angle_alpha   90.00
_cell.angle_beta   90.00
_cell.angle_gamma   90.00
#
_symmetry.space_group_name_H-M   'P 1'
#
loop_
_entity.id
_entity.type
_entity.pdbx_description
1 polymer ?
#
loop_
_entity_poly.entity_id
_entity_poly.type
_entity_poly.pdbx_seq_one_letter_code
_entity_poly.pdbx_strand_id
1 'polypeptide(L)'
;DGQHLVVSNTGASGSTGKDPLGNRSLTKYKVVYTENGHAITAPSILATPIAGLYDGLRYTGSGKYLVGGSYEGLDFLDAVTGSVLGTIKVKSTDSTVNFAFRKGGGIYVVGKGGMYSIKIAEEVAWSDPAFSGQ
;
A
#
# COMPACT_ATOMS: atom_id res chain seq x y z
N ASP A 1 1.60 -9.52 -5.49
CA ASP A 1 2.24 -10.20 -6.63
C ASP A 1 1.99 -11.71 -6.65
N GLY A 2 1.17 -12.25 -5.73
CA GLY A 2 0.89 -13.68 -5.65
C GLY A 2 2.03 -14.52 -5.04
N GLN A 3 3.15 -13.92 -4.64
CA GLN A 3 4.30 -14.65 -4.08
C GLN A 3 4.77 -14.07 -2.74
N HIS A 4 4.38 -12.83 -2.44
CA HIS A 4 4.77 -12.14 -1.23
C HIS A 4 3.57 -11.55 -0.51
N LEU A 5 3.67 -11.55 0.82
CA LEU A 5 2.81 -10.81 1.72
C LEU A 5 3.64 -9.70 2.36
N VAL A 6 3.12 -8.47 2.35
CA VAL A 6 3.72 -7.37 3.12
C VAL A 6 2.74 -6.95 4.19
N VAL A 7 3.22 -6.88 5.43
CA VAL A 7 2.44 -6.49 6.60
C VAL A 7 3.01 -5.19 7.16
N SER A 8 2.15 -4.19 7.33
CA SER A 8 2.47 -2.97 8.09
C SER A 8 2.44 -3.27 9.58
N ASN A 9 3.52 -2.97 10.28
CA ASN A 9 3.50 -2.83 11.73
C ASN A 9 3.05 -1.41 12.05
N THR A 10 1.86 -1.28 12.62
CA THR A 10 1.26 0.01 12.99
C THR A 10 1.44 0.32 14.48
N GLY A 11 2.48 -0.20 15.12
CA GLY A 11 2.81 0.06 16.52
C GLY A 11 3.02 1.55 16.84
N ALA A 12 3.27 2.39 15.84
CA ALA A 12 3.23 3.84 15.92
C ALA A 12 1.81 4.43 16.10
N SER A 13 0.77 3.61 16.17
CA SER A 13 -0.62 4.01 16.40
C SER A 13 -1.15 3.37 17.69
N GLY A 14 -1.62 4.20 18.63
CA GLY A 14 -2.21 3.78 19.89
C GLY A 14 -3.59 4.40 20.15
N SER A 15 -4.23 4.00 21.24
CA SER A 15 -5.56 4.48 21.64
C SER A 15 -5.61 5.97 22.01
N THR A 16 -4.48 6.54 22.42
CA THR A 16 -4.33 7.94 22.83
C THR A 16 -3.67 8.82 21.78
N GLY A 17 -3.35 8.27 20.59
CA GLY A 17 -2.70 9.01 19.50
C GLY A 17 -1.56 8.24 18.84
N LYS A 18 -0.67 8.99 18.18
CA LYS A 18 0.53 8.40 17.54
C LYS A 18 1.66 8.30 18.54
N ASP A 19 2.35 7.16 18.55
CA ASP A 19 3.58 6.95 19.31
C ASP A 19 4.79 7.24 18.40
N PRO A 20 5.59 8.29 18.69
CA PRO A 20 6.77 8.61 17.89
C PRO A 20 7.85 7.52 17.95
N LEU A 21 7.86 6.68 18.98
CA LEU A 21 8.82 5.58 19.16
C LEU A 21 8.25 4.22 18.76
N GLY A 22 6.94 4.17 18.47
CA GLY A 22 6.27 2.95 18.08
C GLY A 22 6.80 2.41 16.74
N ASN A 23 6.79 1.08 16.61
CA ASN A 23 7.28 0.42 15.42
C ASN A 23 6.41 0.80 14.20
N ARG A 24 7.09 1.10 13.11
CA ARG A 24 6.53 1.47 11.80
C ARG A 24 7.31 0.71 10.73
N SER A 25 7.37 -0.61 10.78
CA SER A 25 8.06 -1.40 9.77
C SER A 25 7.08 -1.98 8.75
N LEU A 26 7.48 -2.06 7.50
CA LEU A 26 6.87 -2.98 6.53
C LEU A 26 7.70 -4.26 6.53
N THR A 27 7.08 -5.36 6.91
CA THR A 27 7.73 -6.68 6.88
C THR A 27 7.22 -7.47 5.69
N LYS A 28 8.15 -7.94 4.86
CA LYS A 28 7.89 -8.79 3.70
C LYS A 28 8.10 -10.26 4.07
N TYR A 29 7.18 -11.10 3.64
CA TYR A 29 7.19 -12.54 3.78
C TYR A 29 7.09 -13.19 2.41
N LYS A 30 7.73 -14.35 2.25
CA LYS A 30 7.52 -15.22 1.10
C LYS A 30 6.34 -16.15 1.37
N VAL A 31 5.39 -16.20 0.44
CA VAL A 31 4.29 -17.16 0.44
C VAL A 31 4.75 -18.43 -0.27
N VAL A 32 4.57 -19.57 0.39
CA VAL A 32 4.87 -20.90 -0.15
C VAL A 32 3.57 -21.69 -0.21
N TYR A 33 3.11 -22.00 -1.42
CA TYR A 33 1.92 -22.81 -1.65
C TYR A 33 2.27 -24.30 -1.51
N THR A 34 1.44 -25.05 -0.81
CA THR A 34 1.56 -26.49 -0.59
C THR A 34 0.27 -27.18 -1.02
N GLU A 35 0.28 -28.51 -1.13
CA GLU A 35 -0.92 -29.29 -1.47
C GLU A 35 -2.10 -29.04 -0.51
N ASN A 36 -1.82 -28.70 0.75
CA ASN A 36 -2.81 -28.52 1.80
C ASN A 36 -3.00 -27.05 2.24
N GLY A 37 -2.46 -26.07 1.51
CA GLY A 37 -2.65 -24.65 1.83
C GLY A 37 -1.44 -23.77 1.48
N HIS A 38 -1.12 -22.84 2.38
CA HIS A 38 -0.02 -21.91 2.20
C HIS A 38 0.68 -21.61 3.53
N ALA A 39 1.99 -21.36 3.46
CA ALA A 39 2.81 -20.92 4.58
C ALA A 39 3.47 -19.56 4.26
N ILE A 40 3.72 -18.76 5.31
CA ILE A 40 4.54 -17.54 5.21
C ILE A 40 5.92 -17.82 5.82
N THR A 41 6.98 -17.44 5.11
CA THR A 41 8.38 -17.73 5.46
C THR A 41 9.27 -16.52 5.20
N ALA A 42 10.52 -16.59 5.64
CA ALA A 42 11.58 -15.62 5.35
C ALA A 42 11.19 -14.14 5.62
N PRO A 43 10.83 -13.79 6.87
CA PRO A 43 10.54 -12.40 7.20
C PRO A 43 11.76 -11.51 7.00
N SER A 44 11.57 -10.37 6.35
CA SER A 44 12.58 -9.32 6.22
C SER A 44 11.94 -7.94 6.30
N ILE A 45 12.64 -6.97 6.89
CA ILE A 45 12.20 -5.58 6.87
C ILE A 45 12.38 -5.07 5.43
N LEU A 46 11.27 -4.64 4.82
CA LEU A 46 11.25 -4.05 3.49
C LEU A 46 11.47 -2.54 3.56
N ALA A 47 10.77 -1.86 4.47
CA ALA A 47 10.82 -0.41 4.58
C ALA A 47 10.41 0.08 5.98
N THR A 48 10.77 1.32 6.27
CA THR A 48 10.20 2.12 7.36
C THR A 48 9.40 3.24 6.70
N PRO A 49 8.05 3.30 6.82
CA PRO A 49 7.23 4.34 6.20
C PRO A 49 7.68 5.74 6.60
N ILE A 50 7.78 6.61 5.59
CA ILE A 50 8.11 8.03 5.78
C ILE A 50 6.89 8.77 6.34
N ALA A 51 5.68 8.39 5.91
CA ALA A 51 4.42 9.00 6.34
C ALA A 51 3.92 8.54 7.74
N GLY A 52 4.79 7.93 8.55
CA GLY A 52 4.48 7.45 9.90
C GLY A 52 3.96 6.01 9.91
N LEU A 53 2.87 5.71 9.20
CA LEU A 53 2.43 4.33 8.96
C LEU A 53 1.69 4.24 7.63
N TYR A 54 1.58 3.02 7.10
CA TYR A 54 0.72 2.74 5.96
C TYR A 54 -0.46 1.88 6.37
N ASP A 55 -1.62 2.25 5.85
CA ASP A 55 -2.86 1.49 5.93
C ASP A 55 -3.29 0.98 4.55
N GLY A 56 -4.14 -0.04 4.49
CA GLY A 56 -4.66 -0.58 3.24
C GLY A 56 -3.58 -0.98 2.21
N LEU A 57 -2.42 -1.49 2.66
CA LEU A 57 -1.30 -1.87 1.78
C LEU A 57 -1.71 -2.92 0.74
N ARG A 58 -1.38 -2.66 -0.53
CA ARG A 58 -1.63 -3.62 -1.61
C ARG A 58 -0.51 -3.62 -2.63
N TYR A 59 -0.21 -4.80 -3.15
CA TYR A 59 0.52 -4.91 -4.39
C TYR A 59 -0.33 -4.40 -5.55
N THR A 60 0.33 -3.74 -6.46
CA THR A 60 -0.18 -3.50 -7.81
C THR A 60 -0.34 -4.81 -8.58
N GLY A 61 -1.19 -4.83 -9.62
CA GLY A 61 -1.40 -6.02 -10.45
C GLY A 61 -0.11 -6.56 -11.10
N SER A 62 0.81 -5.67 -11.48
CA SER A 62 2.15 -6.02 -11.99
C SER A 62 3.07 -6.61 -10.92
N GLY A 63 2.77 -6.42 -9.64
CA GLY A 63 3.64 -6.78 -8.53
C GLY A 63 4.88 -5.90 -8.35
N LYS A 64 5.12 -4.97 -9.28
CA LYS A 64 6.31 -4.09 -9.29
C LYS A 64 6.28 -3.05 -8.16
N TYR A 65 5.09 -2.58 -7.81
CA TYR A 65 4.91 -1.59 -6.76
C TYR A 65 4.03 -2.10 -5.63
N LEU A 66 4.31 -1.57 -4.44
CA LEU A 66 3.45 -1.63 -3.28
C LEU A 66 2.84 -0.25 -3.06
N VAL A 67 1.54 -0.17 -2.79
CA VAL A 67 0.84 1.09 -2.55
C VAL A 67 0.27 1.07 -1.14
N GLY A 68 0.52 2.14 -0.38
CA GLY A 68 0.04 2.32 0.98
C GLY A 68 -0.77 3.60 1.13
N GLY A 69 -1.89 3.51 1.83
CA GLY A 69 -2.61 4.67 2.32
C GLY A 69 -1.76 5.39 3.36
N SER A 70 -1.52 6.68 3.13
CA SER A 70 -0.73 7.56 3.97
C SER A 70 -1.57 8.75 4.47
N TYR A 71 -0.99 9.56 5.36
CA TYR A 71 -1.64 10.81 5.80
C TYR A 71 -1.87 11.78 4.64
N GLU A 72 -0.98 11.78 3.66
CA GLU A 72 -0.97 12.74 2.55
C GLU A 72 -1.63 12.21 1.26
N GLY A 73 -2.03 10.94 1.25
CA GLY A 73 -2.66 10.30 0.10
C GLY A 73 -2.25 8.84 -0.05
N LEU A 74 -1.74 8.49 -1.23
CA LEU A 74 -1.26 7.14 -1.55
C LEU A 74 0.22 7.20 -1.89
N ASP A 75 1.05 6.55 -1.07
CA ASP A 75 2.47 6.41 -1.35
C ASP A 75 2.71 5.17 -2.21
N PHE A 76 3.46 5.34 -3.29
CA PHE A 76 3.92 4.27 -4.17
C PHE A 76 5.35 3.91 -3.82
N LEU A 77 5.56 2.64 -3.52
CA LEU A 77 6.85 2.09 -3.12
C LEU A 77 7.32 1.08 -4.16
N ASP A 78 8.63 1.03 -4.39
CA ASP A 78 9.24 -0.11 -5.07
C ASP A 78 9.07 -1.38 -4.22
N ALA A 79 8.52 -2.44 -4.81
CA ALA A 79 8.19 -3.67 -4.08
C ALA A 79 9.40 -4.55 -3.70
N VAL A 80 10.58 -4.23 -4.24
CA VAL A 80 11.84 -4.91 -3.98
C VAL A 80 12.66 -4.16 -2.95
N THR A 81 12.85 -2.85 -3.15
CA THR A 81 13.71 -2.03 -2.28
C THR A 81 12.97 -1.35 -1.14
N GLY A 82 11.64 -1.24 -1.22
CA GLY A 82 10.84 -0.51 -0.25
C GLY A 82 10.98 1.01 -0.34
N SER A 83 11.70 1.54 -1.33
CA SER A 83 11.88 2.98 -1.53
C SER A 83 10.56 3.65 -1.96
N VAL A 84 10.23 4.80 -1.38
CA VAL A 84 9.10 5.61 -1.83
C VAL A 84 9.46 6.28 -3.16
N LEU A 85 8.70 5.96 -4.21
CA LEU A 85 8.87 6.49 -5.56
C LEU A 85 8.09 7.78 -5.79
N GLY A 86 6.99 7.96 -5.05
CA GLY A 86 6.17 9.16 -5.09
C GLY A 86 4.85 9.00 -4.35
N THR A 87 4.12 10.10 -4.24
CA THR A 87 2.84 10.17 -3.54
C THR A 87 1.77 10.75 -4.45
N ILE A 88 0.66 10.03 -4.61
CA ILE A 88 -0.55 10.61 -5.18
C ILE A 88 -1.30 11.33 -4.06
N LYS A 89 -1.33 12.66 -4.12
CA LYS A 89 -2.02 13.48 -3.12
C LYS A 89 -3.53 13.28 -3.22
N VAL A 90 -4.16 13.02 -2.07
CA VAL A 90 -5.62 12.99 -1.91
C VAL A 90 -6.03 14.22 -1.11
N LYS A 91 -7.24 14.76 -1.33
CA LYS A 91 -7.70 16.00 -0.65
C LYS A 91 -7.43 15.92 0.86
N SER A 92 -6.87 17.01 1.37
CA SER A 92 -6.07 17.07 2.61
C SER A 92 -6.82 16.96 3.93
N THR A 93 -8.10 16.59 3.95
CA THR A 93 -8.88 16.67 5.19
C THR A 93 -8.82 15.42 6.03
N ASP A 94 -8.32 14.28 5.53
CA ASP A 94 -8.25 13.05 6.33
C ASP A 94 -7.26 12.00 5.81
N SER A 95 -6.63 11.27 6.74
CA SER A 95 -5.73 10.14 6.47
C SER A 95 -6.40 9.12 5.54
N THR A 96 -5.66 8.66 4.54
CA THR A 96 -6.13 7.55 3.71
C THR A 96 -6.08 6.26 4.52
N VAL A 97 -7.23 5.60 4.66
CA VAL A 97 -7.35 4.34 5.41
C VAL A 97 -7.37 3.12 4.49
N ASN A 98 -7.87 3.27 3.26
CA ASN A 98 -7.85 2.19 2.27
C ASN A 98 -8.05 2.71 0.85
N PHE A 99 -7.81 1.84 -0.13
CA PHE A 99 -8.07 2.10 -1.53
C PHE A 99 -8.34 0.81 -2.32
N ALA A 100 -8.87 0.98 -3.53
CA ALA A 100 -9.06 -0.07 -4.52
C ALA A 100 -8.75 0.45 -5.92
N PHE A 101 -8.04 -0.34 -6.72
CA PHE A 101 -7.85 -0.05 -8.15
C PHE A 101 -9.16 -0.26 -8.90
N ARG A 102 -9.47 0.65 -9.83
CA ARG A 102 -10.70 0.61 -10.61
C ARG A 102 -10.46 -0.04 -11.97
N LYS A 103 -11.36 -0.92 -12.39
CA LYS A 103 -11.39 -1.47 -13.75
C LYS A 103 -11.57 -0.34 -14.78
N GLY A 104 -10.73 -0.31 -15.81
CA GLY A 104 -10.69 0.79 -16.78
C GLY A 104 -9.87 2.01 -16.34
N GLY A 105 -9.06 1.87 -15.28
CA GLY A 105 -8.17 2.91 -14.80
C GLY A 105 -8.76 3.76 -13.67
N GLY A 106 -7.88 4.21 -12.77
CA GLY A 106 -8.24 5.02 -11.61
C GLY A 106 -8.16 4.26 -10.27
N ILE A 107 -8.35 5.00 -9.18
CA ILE A 107 -8.26 4.48 -7.82
C ILE A 107 -9.41 5.06 -7.00
N TYR A 108 -10.18 4.20 -6.33
CA TYR A 108 -11.07 4.63 -5.26
C TYR A 108 -10.30 4.67 -3.96
N VAL A 109 -10.45 5.76 -3.22
CA VAL A 109 -9.79 5.98 -1.94
C VAL A 109 -10.86 6.21 -0.88
N VAL A 110 -10.74 5.51 0.24
CA VAL A 110 -11.52 5.81 1.44
C VAL A 110 -10.56 6.46 2.43
N GLY A 111 -10.88 7.70 2.81
CA GLY A 111 -10.26 8.39 3.93
C GLY A 111 -11.27 8.58 5.04
N LYS A 112 -10.82 9.05 6.21
CA LYS A 112 -11.71 9.38 7.33
C LYS A 112 -12.80 10.42 6.96
N GLY A 113 -12.56 11.24 5.93
CA GLY A 113 -13.46 12.32 5.50
C GLY A 113 -14.42 11.94 4.37
N GLY A 114 -14.38 10.69 3.89
CA GLY A 114 -15.25 10.19 2.83
C GLY A 114 -14.51 9.39 1.76
N MET A 115 -15.20 9.16 0.65
CA MET A 115 -14.69 8.42 -0.49
C MET A 115 -14.33 9.37 -1.65
N TYR A 116 -13.19 9.12 -2.28
CA TYR A 116 -12.64 9.90 -3.39
C TYR A 116 -12.34 8.99 -4.58
N SER A 117 -12.36 9.55 -5.78
CA SER A 117 -11.89 8.86 -6.99
C SER A 117 -10.74 9.64 -7.60
N ILE A 118 -9.62 8.95 -7.82
CA ILE A 118 -8.47 9.45 -8.56
C ILE A 118 -8.59 8.93 -9.99
N LYS A 119 -8.56 9.83 -10.96
CA LYS A 119 -8.44 9.47 -12.37
C LYS A 119 -6.95 9.37 -12.71
N ILE A 120 -6.52 8.20 -13.15
CA ILE A 120 -5.19 8.01 -13.74
C ILE A 120 -5.30 8.31 -15.23
N ALA A 121 -4.29 8.97 -15.81
CA ALA A 121 -4.25 9.23 -17.24
C ALA A 121 -4.35 7.89 -17.99
N GLU A 122 -5.19 7.87 -19.03
CA GLU A 122 -5.55 6.63 -19.71
C GLU A 122 -4.32 5.91 -20.29
N GLU A 123 -3.42 6.64 -20.94
CA GLU A 123 -2.13 6.12 -21.42
C GLU A 123 -1.34 5.43 -20.31
N VAL A 124 -1.25 6.04 -19.13
CA VAL A 124 -0.56 5.47 -17.97
C VAL A 124 -1.27 4.20 -17.48
N ALA A 125 -2.60 4.24 -17.40
CA ALA A 125 -3.41 3.12 -16.92
C ALA A 125 -3.34 1.88 -17.83
N TRP A 126 -3.16 2.07 -19.14
CA TRP A 126 -2.98 0.98 -20.11
C TRP A 126 -1.51 0.53 -20.22
N SER A 127 -0.56 1.44 -19.99
CA SER A 127 0.88 1.12 -20.06
C SER A 127 1.38 0.31 -18.87
N ASP A 128 0.73 0.40 -17.70
CA ASP A 128 1.10 -0.34 -16.50
C ASP A 128 -0.11 -1.07 -15.91
N PRO A 129 -0.11 -2.42 -15.89
CA PRO A 129 -1.21 -3.20 -15.35
C PRO A 129 -1.40 -3.00 -13.83
N ALA A 130 -0.50 -2.27 -13.17
CA ALA A 130 -0.69 -1.77 -11.82
C ALA A 130 -2.00 -1.00 -11.61
N PHE A 131 -2.50 -0.30 -12.63
CA PHE A 131 -3.66 0.59 -12.52
C PHE A 131 -4.92 0.04 -13.21
N SER A 132 -4.81 -1.07 -13.92
CA SER A 132 -5.96 -1.79 -14.45
C SER A 132 -6.53 -2.70 -13.36
N GLY A 133 -7.68 -2.34 -12.76
CA GLY A 133 -8.39 -3.28 -11.89
C GLY A 133 -8.74 -4.56 -12.67
N GLN A 134 -8.23 -5.71 -12.24
CA GLN A 134 -8.70 -7.02 -12.70
C GLN A 134 -10.03 -7.35 -12.05
#